data_AF-A0A6L7ABK9-F1
#
_entry.id   AF-A0A6L7ABK9-F1
#
_cell.length_a   1.000
_cell.length_b   1.000
_cell.length_c   1.000
_cell.angle_alpha   90.00
_cell.angle_beta   90.00
_cell.angle_gamma   90.00
#
_symmetry.space_group_name_H-M   'P 1'
#
loop_
_entity.id
_entity.type
_entity.pdbx_description
1 polymer ?
#
loop_
_entity_poly.entity_id
_entity_poly.type
_entity_poly.pdbx_seq_one_letter_code
_entity_poly.pdbx_strand_id
1 'polypeptide(L)'
;MITINNEPKAYTPIFLGTTQHSLRLSLQILIMVGMKLNDEIVETYNVTVSAIELGQLPNIGNEIAIDEITGSELSGFKAKLKQSDAQMQDTASTELEKLVDVKNVGRYQLLKGKDNMTQDMNTLEFDANHLKYVRQILNASQDSLAKRLKITRQTVNRFETGEQKISDKFLDKLLVTYPDLAESIEVQFDWVSLTFPDLTSKQVIADVLRLQENLFLERPTSQNFYTREMAFAGEKNIYIQDFAPVKNPETQAVDQKFGTTLYLTGNGTRLFEKALLEQNMNWRDFFEKARLYRGHLTRLDIAINDKWGLLDMNELVKAVQEKRFWSKSKSYAVHGNVDDGWTVDFGKSPFVIRAYDKHKEQANKGYDTDVKTRVELELHQDKAEYVLDEWLNNDEKLVSITFDILYTYLWFTNGKIEDQQLKSDTVRDEIEATVEPMPAWSLLTALGKKMKFVREPKKQSVERIEKWVLHSVVPSLAVLKKTGHWHEIIEAINTVELSAEQEKLVMATNKNAITQASRQLNINFEKPTKKYNEDDEQGKGA
;
A
#
# COMPACT_ATOMS: atom_id res chain seq x y z
N MET A 1 5.14 43.54 5.07
CA MET A 1 5.78 43.00 6.28
C MET A 1 4.87 41.92 6.83
N ILE A 2 5.40 40.73 7.01
CA ILE A 2 4.73 39.59 7.66
C ILE A 2 5.45 39.33 8.99
N THR A 3 4.73 38.90 10.01
CA THR A 3 5.34 38.46 11.27
C THR A 3 5.49 36.94 11.26
N ILE A 4 6.71 36.42 11.41
CA ILE A 4 6.97 34.98 11.52
C ILE A 4 7.53 34.72 12.91
N ASN A 5 6.81 33.98 13.76
CA ASN A 5 7.21 33.69 15.14
C ASN A 5 7.63 34.93 15.95
N ASN A 6 6.80 35.98 15.92
CA ASN A 6 7.04 37.29 16.54
C ASN A 6 8.19 38.12 15.93
N GLU A 7 8.78 37.71 14.81
CA GLU A 7 9.79 38.48 14.09
C GLU A 7 9.23 39.11 12.81
N PRO A 8 9.35 40.45 12.63
CA PRO A 8 8.94 41.11 11.40
C PRO A 8 9.89 40.77 10.25
N LYS A 9 9.35 40.28 9.13
CA LYS A 9 10.09 40.00 7.90
C LYS A 9 9.56 40.84 6.74
N ALA A 10 10.47 41.29 5.87
CA ALA A 10 10.15 42.07 4.68
C ALA A 10 9.79 41.18 3.47
N TYR A 11 9.01 40.14 3.72
CA TYR A 11 8.56 39.22 2.68
C TYR A 11 7.15 39.54 2.21
N THR A 12 6.91 39.22 0.95
CA THR A 12 5.58 39.15 0.33
C THR A 12 5.17 37.68 0.27
N PRO A 13 4.14 37.25 1.01
CA PRO A 13 3.65 35.88 0.96
C PRO A 13 2.98 35.61 -0.40
N ILE A 14 3.40 34.54 -1.06
CA ILE A 14 2.91 34.07 -2.36
C ILE A 14 2.27 32.69 -2.19
N PHE A 15 1.07 32.50 -2.71
CA PHE A 15 0.43 31.20 -2.71
C PHE A 15 1.10 30.25 -3.72
N LEU A 16 1.54 29.08 -3.26
CA LEU A 16 2.20 28.06 -4.10
C LEU A 16 1.38 26.79 -4.28
N GLY A 17 0.17 26.73 -3.71
CA GLY A 17 -0.74 25.58 -3.83
C GLY A 17 -1.19 25.04 -2.47
N THR A 18 -1.97 23.95 -2.50
CA THR A 18 -2.43 23.24 -1.30
C THR A 18 -1.62 21.96 -1.09
N THR A 19 -1.27 21.62 0.14
CA THR A 19 -0.66 20.32 0.51
C THR A 19 -1.64 19.41 1.25
N GLN A 20 -2.93 19.76 1.21
CA GLN A 20 -3.99 19.01 1.87
C GLN A 20 -4.49 17.87 0.98
N HIS A 21 -4.16 16.63 1.36
CA HIS A 21 -4.56 15.45 0.61
C HIS A 21 -5.97 14.94 0.96
N SER A 22 -6.46 15.12 2.19
CA SER A 22 -7.74 14.53 2.65
C SER A 22 -9.02 15.31 2.28
N LEU A 23 -10.12 14.59 2.03
CA LEU A 23 -11.45 15.05 1.58
C LEU A 23 -12.36 15.57 2.71
N ARG A 24 -11.81 16.15 3.78
CA ARG A 24 -12.67 16.78 4.78
C ARG A 24 -12.85 18.25 4.47
N LEU A 25 -14.11 18.68 4.37
CA LEU A 25 -14.55 20.06 4.57
C LEU A 25 -14.11 20.50 5.97
N SER A 26 -12.83 20.86 6.08
CA SER A 26 -12.24 21.43 7.26
C SER A 26 -12.30 22.94 7.08
N LEU A 27 -12.79 23.63 8.11
CA LEU A 27 -12.70 25.10 8.18
C LEU A 27 -11.24 25.57 8.28
N GLN A 28 -10.27 24.65 8.29
CA GLN A 28 -8.84 24.90 8.23
C GLN A 28 -8.20 24.13 7.07
N ILE A 29 -7.54 24.83 6.16
CA ILE A 29 -6.90 24.31 4.95
C ILE A 29 -5.38 24.36 5.10
N LEU A 30 -4.67 23.32 4.62
CA LEU A 30 -3.20 23.32 4.57
C LEU A 30 -2.71 23.81 3.20
N ILE A 31 -1.99 24.93 3.21
CA ILE A 31 -1.45 25.57 2.01
C ILE A 31 0.07 25.71 2.07
N MET A 32 0.70 25.72 0.91
CA MET A 32 2.10 26.06 0.74
C MET A 32 2.23 27.52 0.34
N VAL A 33 3.09 28.25 1.05
CA VAL A 33 3.29 29.69 0.86
C VAL A 33 4.77 29.98 0.66
N GLY A 34 5.13 30.62 -0.44
CA GLY A 34 6.47 31.13 -0.71
C GLY A 34 6.65 32.53 -0.14
N MET A 35 7.80 32.80 0.46
CA MET A 35 8.19 34.13 0.92
C MET A 35 9.01 34.80 -0.18
N LYS A 36 8.42 35.81 -0.84
CA LYS A 36 9.06 36.54 -1.94
C LYS A 36 9.77 37.80 -1.43
N LEU A 37 11.02 38.00 -1.84
CA LEU A 37 11.83 39.20 -1.61
C LEU A 37 12.58 39.55 -2.91
N ASN A 38 12.51 40.80 -3.36
CA ASN A 38 13.20 41.27 -4.59
C ASN A 38 12.94 40.39 -5.82
N ASP A 39 11.69 40.00 -6.02
CA ASP A 39 11.26 39.11 -7.10
C ASP A 39 11.71 37.64 -7.05
N GLU A 40 12.39 37.22 -5.99
CA GLU A 40 12.79 35.82 -5.76
C GLU A 40 12.07 35.20 -4.55
N ILE A 41 11.75 33.92 -4.64
CA ILE A 41 11.25 33.15 -3.48
C ILE A 41 12.46 32.72 -2.66
N VAL A 42 12.55 33.20 -1.42
CA VAL A 42 13.69 32.94 -0.53
C VAL A 42 13.42 31.82 0.48
N GLU A 43 12.15 31.59 0.85
CA GLU A 43 11.72 30.54 1.78
C GLU A 43 10.31 30.04 1.45
N THR A 44 9.92 28.88 2.00
CA THR A 44 8.57 28.32 1.85
C THR A 44 8.05 27.74 3.16
N TYR A 45 6.75 27.89 3.42
CA TYR A 45 6.09 27.38 4.62
C TYR A 45 4.82 26.60 4.27
N ASN A 46 4.62 25.44 4.89
CA ASN A 46 3.34 24.74 4.89
C ASN A 46 2.52 25.24 6.09
N VAL A 47 1.50 26.05 5.83
CA VAL A 47 0.71 26.73 6.86
C VAL A 47 -0.73 26.29 6.83
N THR A 48 -1.31 26.11 8.01
CA THR A 48 -2.75 25.89 8.17
C THR A 48 -3.46 27.25 8.26
N VAL A 49 -4.45 27.49 7.39
CA VAL A 49 -5.23 28.73 7.31
C VAL A 49 -6.73 28.47 7.50
N SER A 50 -7.48 29.44 8.03
CA SER A 50 -8.94 29.35 8.07
C SER A 50 -9.54 29.45 6.66
N ALA A 51 -10.30 28.44 6.24
CA ALA A 51 -11.03 28.44 4.97
C ALA A 51 -12.05 29.58 4.89
N ILE A 52 -12.67 29.90 6.03
CA ILE A 52 -13.62 31.00 6.19
C ILE A 52 -12.91 32.32 5.92
N GLU A 53 -11.79 32.58 6.59
CA GLU A 53 -11.08 33.86 6.43
C GLU A 53 -10.43 34.00 5.04
N LEU A 54 -10.05 32.89 4.40
CA LEU A 54 -9.46 32.90 3.06
C LEU A 54 -10.50 33.16 1.97
N GLY A 55 -11.74 32.70 2.16
CA GLY A 55 -12.80 32.76 1.16
C GLY A 55 -12.50 31.84 -0.03
N GLN A 56 -11.71 32.33 -0.99
CA GLN A 56 -11.31 31.64 -2.21
C GLN A 56 -9.79 31.43 -2.26
N LEU A 57 -9.33 30.28 -2.75
CA LEU A 57 -7.89 30.06 -2.97
C LEU A 57 -7.37 31.00 -4.08
N PRO A 58 -6.25 31.72 -3.85
CA PRO A 58 -5.58 32.46 -4.90
C PRO A 58 -5.05 31.54 -6.00
N ASN A 59 -4.76 32.08 -7.19
CA ASN A 59 -3.99 31.34 -8.19
C ASN A 59 -2.54 31.14 -7.72
N ILE A 60 -1.90 30.05 -8.16
CA ILE A 60 -0.47 29.84 -7.90
C ILE A 60 0.32 31.03 -8.43
N GLY A 61 1.20 31.59 -7.58
CA GLY A 61 1.98 32.78 -7.89
C GLY A 61 1.33 34.10 -7.47
N ASN A 62 0.06 34.09 -7.03
CA ASN A 62 -0.59 35.28 -6.51
C ASN A 62 -0.14 35.59 -5.07
N GLU A 63 -0.15 36.87 -4.70
CA GLU A 63 0.02 37.29 -3.32
C GLU A 63 -1.14 36.78 -2.45
N ILE A 64 -0.81 36.34 -1.24
CA ILE A 64 -1.78 35.94 -0.22
C ILE A 64 -1.63 36.83 1.01
N ALA A 65 -2.77 37.27 1.54
CA ALA A 65 -2.82 38.28 2.59
C ALA A 65 -2.56 37.67 3.99
N ILE A 66 -1.39 37.08 4.22
CA ILE A 66 -0.99 36.54 5.53
C ILE A 66 -0.31 37.63 6.37
N ASP A 67 -0.83 37.86 7.57
CA ASP A 67 -0.27 38.80 8.56
C ASP A 67 0.78 38.14 9.45
N GLU A 68 0.50 36.92 9.87
CA GLU A 68 1.27 36.24 10.88
C GLU A 68 1.39 34.75 10.57
N ILE A 69 2.59 34.20 10.68
CA ILE A 69 2.85 32.76 10.72
C ILE A 69 3.43 32.43 12.09
N THR A 70 2.80 31.49 12.79
CA THR A 70 3.28 30.96 14.08
C THR A 70 3.41 29.46 14.03
N GLY A 71 4.46 28.93 14.64
CA GLY A 71 4.68 27.49 14.76
C GLY A 71 6.10 27.08 14.48
N SER A 72 6.28 25.79 14.22
CA SER A 72 7.57 25.17 13.98
C SER A 72 7.40 23.95 13.08
N GLU A 73 8.49 23.44 12.54
CA GLU A 73 8.51 22.18 11.79
C GLU A 73 7.91 21.00 12.60
N LEU A 74 8.02 21.04 13.94
CA LEU A 74 7.52 19.99 14.83
C LEU A 74 6.03 20.13 15.15
N SER A 75 5.53 21.36 15.30
CA SER A 75 4.14 21.64 15.68
C SER A 75 3.23 21.94 14.49
N GLY A 76 3.79 22.01 13.29
CA GLY A 76 3.18 22.64 12.13
C GLY A 76 3.12 24.16 12.26
N PHE A 77 3.00 24.83 11.12
CA PHE A 77 2.79 26.28 11.06
C PHE A 77 1.31 26.60 10.87
N LYS A 78 0.85 27.67 11.51
CA LYS A 78 -0.47 28.27 11.35
C LYS A 78 -0.32 29.68 10.84
N ALA A 79 -1.17 30.07 9.91
CA ALA A 79 -1.18 31.42 9.35
C ALA A 79 -2.48 32.14 9.72
N LYS A 80 -2.34 33.40 10.10
CA LYS A 80 -3.44 34.34 10.30
C LYS A 80 -3.55 35.25 9.08
N LEU A 81 -4.74 35.32 8.50
CA LEU A 81 -5.01 36.16 7.33
C LEU A 81 -5.43 37.57 7.75
N LYS A 82 -5.16 38.55 6.88
CA LYS A 82 -5.68 39.91 7.01
C LYS A 82 -7.19 39.84 6.95
N GLN A 83 -7.87 40.27 8.03
CA GLN A 83 -9.31 40.48 7.98
C GLN A 83 -9.61 41.52 6.91
N SER A 84 -10.37 41.13 5.89
CA SER A 84 -11.03 42.07 4.98
C SER A 84 -12.49 42.18 5.41
N ASP A 85 -13.04 43.39 5.43
CA ASP A 85 -14.42 43.71 5.84
C ASP A 85 -15.50 43.17 4.86
N ALA A 86 -15.23 42.09 4.12
CA ALA A 86 -16.18 41.49 3.22
C ALA A 86 -17.19 40.63 3.99
N GLN A 87 -18.48 40.97 3.90
CA GLN A 87 -19.57 40.14 4.40
C GLN A 87 -19.45 38.73 3.86
N MET A 88 -19.19 37.78 4.76
CA MET A 88 -19.12 36.36 4.45
C MET A 88 -20.53 35.87 4.08
N GLN A 89 -20.76 35.65 2.78
CA GLN A 89 -21.86 34.80 2.34
C GLN A 89 -21.46 33.34 2.53
N ASP A 90 -22.45 32.50 2.79
CA ASP A 90 -22.38 31.06 3.09
C ASP A 90 -21.99 30.22 1.85
N THR A 91 -21.05 30.72 1.03
CA THR A 91 -20.59 30.11 -0.22
C THR A 91 -19.29 29.31 -0.08
N ALA A 92 -18.65 29.34 1.10
CA ALA A 92 -17.43 28.57 1.39
C ALA A 92 -17.62 27.06 1.17
N SER A 93 -18.83 26.53 1.42
CA SER A 93 -19.16 25.12 1.14
C SER A 93 -19.14 24.80 -0.36
N THR A 94 -19.65 25.70 -1.19
CA THR A 94 -19.79 25.49 -2.65
C THR A 94 -18.46 25.63 -3.39
N GLU A 95 -17.47 26.33 -2.82
CA GLU A 95 -16.13 26.43 -3.40
C GLU A 95 -15.16 25.35 -2.88
N LEU A 96 -15.35 24.83 -1.67
CA LEU A 96 -14.66 23.60 -1.24
C LEU A 96 -15.07 22.36 -2.06
N GLU A 97 -16.32 22.32 -2.54
CA GLU A 97 -16.76 21.29 -3.50
C GLU A 97 -15.99 21.38 -4.82
N LYS A 98 -15.67 22.58 -5.33
CA LYS A 98 -14.85 22.76 -6.54
C LYS A 98 -13.37 22.38 -6.34
N LEU A 99 -12.87 22.44 -5.11
CA LEU A 99 -11.54 21.93 -4.75
C LEU A 99 -11.44 20.40 -4.91
N VAL A 100 -12.56 19.67 -4.75
CA VAL A 100 -12.65 18.24 -5.08
C VAL A 100 -12.46 18.02 -6.57
N ASP A 101 -12.93 18.91 -7.43
CA ASP A 101 -12.68 18.85 -8.87
C ASP A 101 -11.21 19.14 -9.23
N VAL A 102 -10.47 19.89 -8.40
CA VAL A 102 -9.01 20.09 -8.55
C VAL A 102 -8.20 18.90 -7.99
N LYS A 103 -8.77 18.10 -7.08
CA LYS A 103 -8.18 16.79 -6.69
C LYS A 103 -8.13 15.80 -7.85
N ASN A 104 -8.80 16.09 -8.96
CA ASN A 104 -8.66 15.33 -10.18
C ASN A 104 -7.24 15.34 -10.77
N VAL A 105 -6.26 16.13 -10.31
CA VAL A 105 -4.88 15.99 -10.86
C VAL A 105 -4.26 14.62 -10.53
N GLY A 106 -4.48 14.10 -9.31
CA GLY A 106 -4.04 12.76 -8.92
C GLY A 106 -4.78 11.67 -9.71
N ARG A 107 -6.10 11.81 -9.82
CA ARG A 107 -6.98 10.95 -10.63
C ARG A 107 -6.64 11.00 -12.12
N TYR A 108 -6.35 12.18 -12.67
CA TYR A 108 -5.92 12.43 -14.06
C TYR A 108 -4.58 11.74 -14.37
N GLN A 109 -3.64 11.75 -13.42
CA GLN A 109 -2.37 11.02 -13.55
C GLN A 109 -2.57 9.49 -13.56
N LEU A 110 -3.56 8.99 -12.81
CA LEU A 110 -3.97 7.57 -12.79
C LEU A 110 -4.78 7.18 -14.05
N LEU A 111 -5.66 8.06 -14.55
CA LEU A 111 -6.61 7.85 -15.65
C LEU A 111 -6.10 8.28 -17.05
N LYS A 112 -4.78 8.26 -17.27
CA LYS A 112 -4.13 8.50 -18.58
C LYS A 112 -4.14 9.96 -19.13
N GLY A 113 -4.36 10.98 -18.31
CA GLY A 113 -4.14 12.37 -18.73
C GLY A 113 -5.07 12.89 -19.86
N LYS A 114 -6.33 12.46 -19.91
CA LYS A 114 -7.31 12.94 -20.90
C LYS A 114 -8.01 14.23 -20.44
N ASP A 115 -8.17 15.20 -21.35
CA ASP A 115 -8.89 16.46 -21.10
C ASP A 115 -10.38 16.24 -20.77
N ASN A 116 -10.99 15.19 -21.34
CA ASN A 116 -12.32 14.73 -20.98
C ASN A 116 -12.22 13.56 -20.00
N MET A 117 -12.49 13.84 -18.73
CA MET A 117 -12.58 12.84 -17.67
C MET A 117 -13.91 12.08 -17.76
N THR A 118 -13.96 11.03 -18.58
CA THR A 118 -14.96 9.97 -18.34
C THR A 118 -14.62 9.33 -17.00
N GLN A 119 -15.59 9.20 -16.09
CA GLN A 119 -15.39 8.54 -14.79
C GLN A 119 -14.99 7.07 -14.92
N ASP A 120 -15.05 6.50 -16.12
CA ASP A 120 -14.77 5.10 -16.35
C ASP A 120 -13.26 4.83 -16.44
N MET A 121 -12.76 4.04 -15.51
CA MET A 121 -11.40 3.52 -15.59
C MET A 121 -11.24 2.58 -16.80
N ASN A 122 -10.31 2.93 -17.70
CA ASN A 122 -10.04 2.14 -18.91
C ASN A 122 -9.30 0.86 -18.56
N THR A 123 -9.98 -0.29 -18.65
CA THR A 123 -9.35 -1.61 -18.63
C THR A 123 -9.27 -2.25 -19.99
N LEU A 124 -8.26 -3.11 -20.13
CA LEU A 124 -8.24 -4.09 -21.19
C LEU A 124 -9.41 -5.07 -21.00
N GLU A 125 -10.33 -5.10 -21.97
CA GLU A 125 -11.39 -6.10 -21.98
C GLU A 125 -10.81 -7.49 -22.25
N PHE A 126 -11.37 -8.51 -21.60
CA PHE A 126 -11.02 -9.90 -21.89
C PHE A 126 -11.52 -10.28 -23.29
N ASP A 127 -10.61 -10.76 -24.14
CA ASP A 127 -10.85 -10.95 -25.58
C ASP A 127 -10.49 -12.35 -26.10
N ALA A 128 -10.53 -12.50 -27.42
CA ALA A 128 -10.23 -13.75 -28.13
C ALA A 128 -8.82 -14.30 -27.85
N ASN A 129 -7.81 -13.43 -27.76
CA ASN A 129 -6.42 -13.82 -27.52
C ASN A 129 -6.24 -14.29 -26.07
N HIS A 130 -6.88 -13.59 -25.13
CA HIS A 130 -6.92 -14.01 -23.73
C HIS A 130 -7.56 -15.39 -23.57
N LEU A 131 -8.70 -15.66 -24.24
CA LEU A 131 -9.35 -16.98 -24.18
C LEU A 131 -8.47 -18.10 -24.77
N LYS A 132 -7.83 -17.84 -25.92
CA LYS A 132 -6.87 -18.78 -26.52
C LYS A 132 -5.73 -19.10 -25.56
N TYR A 133 -5.18 -18.08 -24.91
CA TYR A 133 -4.07 -18.24 -23.98
C TYR A 133 -4.49 -18.98 -22.71
N VAL A 134 -5.65 -18.64 -22.13
CA VAL A 134 -6.26 -19.42 -21.02
C VAL A 134 -6.42 -20.89 -21.41
N ARG A 135 -6.92 -21.17 -22.61
CA ARG A 135 -7.07 -22.54 -23.08
C ARG A 135 -5.73 -23.27 -23.20
N GLN A 136 -4.67 -22.58 -23.64
CA GLN A 136 -3.32 -23.14 -23.75
C GLN A 136 -2.72 -23.46 -22.38
N ILE A 137 -2.79 -22.54 -21.41
CA ILE A 137 -2.26 -22.78 -20.05
C ILE A 137 -3.06 -23.87 -19.31
N LEU A 138 -4.34 -24.04 -19.63
CA LEU A 138 -5.18 -25.13 -19.15
C LEU A 138 -4.92 -26.46 -19.88
N ASN A 139 -4.04 -26.48 -20.89
CA ASN A 139 -3.80 -27.62 -21.77
C ASN A 139 -5.08 -28.24 -22.37
N ALA A 140 -6.04 -27.39 -22.72
CA ALA A 140 -7.36 -27.82 -23.19
C ALA A 140 -7.52 -27.67 -24.73
N SER A 141 -8.26 -28.59 -25.34
CA SER A 141 -8.79 -28.39 -26.69
C SER A 141 -10.05 -27.53 -26.65
N GLN A 142 -10.47 -26.95 -27.79
CA GLN A 142 -11.74 -26.22 -27.87
C GLN A 142 -12.92 -27.12 -27.46
N ASP A 143 -12.88 -28.41 -27.80
CA ASP A 143 -13.90 -29.39 -27.42
C ASP A 143 -13.93 -29.65 -25.91
N SER A 144 -12.76 -29.80 -25.28
CA SER A 144 -12.66 -30.03 -23.84
C SER A 144 -13.17 -28.82 -23.05
N LEU A 145 -12.74 -27.62 -23.45
CA LEU A 145 -13.20 -26.36 -22.86
C LEU A 145 -14.72 -26.18 -23.03
N ALA A 146 -15.25 -26.43 -24.23
CA ALA A 146 -16.67 -26.33 -24.52
C ALA A 146 -17.51 -27.29 -23.67
N LYS A 147 -17.08 -28.57 -23.57
CA LYS A 147 -17.76 -29.57 -22.74
C LYS A 147 -17.81 -29.15 -21.28
N ARG A 148 -16.69 -28.69 -20.72
CA ARG A 148 -16.63 -28.31 -19.31
C ARG A 148 -17.46 -27.06 -19.01
N LEU A 149 -17.45 -26.09 -19.92
CA LEU A 149 -18.31 -24.90 -19.86
C LEU A 149 -19.76 -25.17 -20.28
N LYS A 150 -20.14 -26.39 -20.68
CA LYS A 150 -21.49 -26.71 -21.18
C LYS A 150 -21.95 -25.75 -22.29
N ILE A 151 -21.10 -25.55 -23.29
CA ILE A 151 -21.38 -24.79 -24.52
C ILE A 151 -20.94 -25.61 -25.74
N THR A 152 -21.19 -25.12 -26.95
CA THR A 152 -20.72 -25.80 -28.17
C THR A 152 -19.27 -25.44 -28.47
N ARG A 153 -18.54 -26.36 -29.11
CA ARG A 153 -17.21 -26.08 -29.67
C ARG A 153 -17.25 -24.90 -30.64
N GLN A 154 -18.33 -24.78 -31.42
CA GLN A 154 -18.52 -23.66 -32.34
C GLN A 154 -18.57 -22.33 -31.59
N THR A 155 -19.24 -22.25 -30.44
CA THR A 155 -19.24 -21.03 -29.61
C THR A 155 -17.82 -20.68 -29.14
N VAL A 156 -17.03 -21.65 -28.67
CA VAL A 156 -15.62 -21.41 -28.29
C VAL A 156 -14.81 -20.92 -29.50
N ASN A 157 -15.00 -21.55 -30.67
CA ASN A 157 -14.33 -21.14 -31.89
C ASN A 157 -14.67 -19.69 -32.28
N ARG A 158 -15.95 -19.31 -32.25
CA ARG A 158 -16.40 -17.93 -32.54
C ARG A 158 -15.83 -16.89 -31.58
N PHE A 159 -15.66 -17.24 -30.31
CA PHE A 159 -14.95 -16.40 -29.35
C PHE A 159 -13.46 -16.28 -29.71
N GLU A 160 -12.78 -17.40 -29.96
CA GLU A 160 -11.34 -17.40 -30.27
C GLU A 160 -11.00 -16.76 -31.63
N THR A 161 -11.92 -16.75 -32.59
CA THR A 161 -11.74 -16.05 -33.88
C THR A 161 -12.13 -14.58 -33.82
N GLY A 162 -12.74 -14.12 -32.72
CA GLY A 162 -13.27 -12.76 -32.59
C GLY A 162 -14.58 -12.53 -33.36
N GLU A 163 -15.17 -13.56 -33.97
CA GLU A 163 -16.49 -13.47 -34.62
C GLU A 163 -17.59 -13.10 -33.60
N GLN A 164 -17.43 -13.54 -32.35
CA GLN A 164 -18.31 -13.21 -31.25
C GLN A 164 -17.51 -12.56 -30.12
N LYS A 165 -17.97 -11.41 -29.61
CA LYS A 165 -17.40 -10.80 -28.40
C LYS A 165 -17.64 -11.67 -27.17
N ILE A 166 -16.66 -11.69 -26.27
CA ILE A 166 -16.77 -12.35 -24.98
C ILE A 166 -17.49 -11.40 -24.01
N SER A 167 -18.44 -11.94 -23.25
CA SER A 167 -19.18 -11.16 -22.24
C SER A 167 -18.68 -11.47 -20.84
N ASP A 168 -18.88 -10.54 -19.90
CA ASP A 168 -18.58 -10.78 -18.48
C ASP A 168 -19.28 -12.02 -17.93
N LYS A 169 -20.52 -12.29 -18.36
CA LYS A 169 -21.25 -13.49 -17.96
C LYS A 169 -20.54 -14.79 -18.39
N PHE A 170 -19.88 -14.78 -19.55
CA PHE A 170 -19.05 -15.91 -19.97
C PHE A 170 -17.78 -15.99 -19.12
N LEU A 171 -17.14 -14.86 -18.85
CA LEU A 171 -15.93 -14.81 -18.03
C LEU A 171 -16.21 -15.31 -16.61
N ASP A 172 -17.29 -14.89 -15.97
CA ASP A 172 -17.72 -15.37 -14.66
C ASP A 172 -17.96 -16.90 -14.70
N LYS A 173 -18.60 -17.39 -15.76
CA LYS A 173 -18.80 -18.84 -15.96
C LYS A 173 -17.48 -19.59 -16.13
N LEU A 174 -16.50 -19.00 -16.82
CA LEU A 174 -15.16 -19.55 -16.98
C LEU A 174 -14.46 -19.67 -15.63
N LEU A 175 -14.44 -18.60 -14.83
CA LEU A 175 -13.81 -18.56 -13.51
C LEU A 175 -14.48 -19.51 -12.51
N VAL A 176 -15.81 -19.63 -12.53
CA VAL A 176 -16.53 -20.63 -11.70
C VAL A 176 -16.21 -22.06 -12.12
N THR A 177 -15.99 -22.31 -13.42
CA THR A 177 -15.70 -23.66 -13.94
C THR A 177 -14.25 -24.09 -13.69
N TYR A 178 -13.34 -23.11 -13.57
CA TYR A 178 -11.92 -23.29 -13.30
C TYR A 178 -11.50 -22.49 -12.06
N PRO A 179 -11.85 -22.94 -10.84
CA PRO A 179 -11.52 -22.23 -9.60
C PRO A 179 -10.03 -21.97 -9.43
N ASP A 180 -9.18 -22.91 -9.85
CA ASP A 180 -7.72 -22.76 -9.80
C ASP A 180 -7.24 -21.50 -10.56
N LEU A 181 -7.93 -21.12 -11.65
CA LEU A 181 -7.62 -19.91 -12.41
C LEU A 181 -8.09 -18.67 -11.65
N ALA A 182 -9.27 -18.71 -11.03
CA ALA A 182 -9.81 -17.62 -10.23
C ALA A 182 -9.04 -17.36 -8.93
N GLU A 183 -8.35 -18.38 -8.41
CA GLU A 183 -7.58 -18.32 -7.16
C GLU A 183 -6.07 -18.18 -7.41
N SER A 184 -5.65 -18.24 -8.67
CA SER A 184 -4.24 -18.12 -9.03
C SER A 184 -3.66 -16.73 -8.87
N ILE A 185 -4.48 -15.69 -9.02
CA ILE A 185 -4.05 -14.30 -8.87
C ILE A 185 -4.79 -13.68 -7.69
N GLU A 186 -4.04 -13.13 -6.77
CA GLU A 186 -4.60 -12.52 -5.56
C GLU A 186 -3.92 -11.17 -5.30
N VAL A 187 -4.71 -10.18 -4.90
CA VAL A 187 -4.22 -8.88 -4.47
C VAL A 187 -4.15 -8.86 -2.94
N GLN A 188 -3.12 -8.25 -2.36
CA GLN A 188 -3.02 -8.05 -0.91
C GLN A 188 -2.19 -6.79 -0.57
N PHE A 189 -2.28 -6.28 0.66
CA PHE A 189 -1.32 -5.29 1.15
C PHE A 189 -0.05 -5.97 1.65
N ASP A 190 1.10 -5.48 1.21
CA ASP A 190 2.43 -5.96 1.61
C ASP A 190 3.22 -4.92 2.43
N TRP A 191 2.76 -3.67 2.49
CA TRP A 191 3.27 -2.67 3.41
C TRP A 191 2.22 -1.58 3.63
N VAL A 192 2.07 -1.13 4.87
CA VAL A 192 1.25 0.05 5.20
C VAL A 192 2.01 0.89 6.23
N SER A 193 2.26 2.16 5.90
CA SER A 193 2.74 3.15 6.85
C SER A 193 1.82 4.34 6.94
N LEU A 194 1.47 4.73 8.16
CA LEU A 194 0.56 5.83 8.47
C LEU A 194 1.22 6.77 9.48
N THR A 195 1.20 8.07 9.21
CA THR A 195 1.66 9.09 10.16
C THR A 195 0.47 9.82 10.77
N PHE A 196 0.53 10.01 12.08
CA PHE A 196 -0.46 10.69 12.90
C PHE A 196 0.21 11.90 13.56
N PRO A 197 -0.13 13.14 13.15
CA PRO A 197 0.56 14.33 13.63
C PRO A 197 0.28 14.64 15.11
N ASP A 198 -0.91 14.32 15.60
CA ASP A 198 -1.38 14.74 16.93
C ASP A 198 -1.45 13.59 17.95
N LEU A 199 -0.90 12.43 17.62
CA LEU A 199 -0.93 11.26 18.49
C LEU A 199 0.47 10.84 18.93
N THR A 200 0.53 10.20 20.10
CA THR A 200 1.67 9.41 20.59
C THR A 200 1.54 7.95 20.18
N SER A 201 2.62 7.18 20.27
CA SER A 201 2.61 5.74 19.98
C SER A 201 1.60 4.98 20.84
N LYS A 202 1.46 5.34 22.12
CA LYS A 202 0.48 4.76 23.04
C LYS A 202 -0.97 5.01 22.61
N GLN A 203 -1.29 6.24 22.18
CA GLN A 203 -2.61 6.57 21.64
C GLN A 203 -2.89 5.83 20.33
N VAL A 204 -1.90 5.73 19.43
CA VAL A 204 -2.06 4.93 18.21
C VAL A 204 -2.35 3.45 18.55
N ILE A 205 -1.63 2.86 19.50
CA ILE A 205 -1.87 1.46 19.93
C ILE A 205 -3.29 1.30 20.50
N ALA A 206 -3.69 2.17 21.42
CA ALA A 206 -4.94 2.05 22.15
C ALA A 206 -6.17 2.44 21.32
N ASP A 207 -6.11 3.60 20.66
CA ASP A 207 -7.28 4.23 20.07
C ASP A 207 -7.44 3.83 18.59
N VAL A 208 -6.33 3.80 17.84
CA VAL A 208 -6.34 3.51 16.40
C VAL A 208 -6.27 1.99 16.14
N LEU A 209 -5.28 1.30 16.67
CA LEU A 209 -5.10 -0.15 16.45
C LEU A 209 -5.98 -1.01 17.37
N ARG A 210 -6.33 -0.49 18.57
CA ARG A 210 -7.00 -1.23 19.66
C ARG A 210 -6.29 -2.54 20.03
N LEU A 211 -4.96 -2.52 19.96
CA LEU A 211 -4.11 -3.61 20.40
C LEU A 211 -3.78 -3.48 21.88
N GLN A 212 -3.45 -4.60 22.51
CA GLN A 212 -3.04 -4.57 23.91
C GLN A 212 -1.62 -4.02 24.03
N GLU A 213 -1.47 -2.88 24.71
CA GLU A 213 -0.18 -2.18 24.88
C GLU A 213 0.90 -3.07 25.51
N ASN A 214 0.51 -3.98 26.42
CA ASN A 214 1.46 -4.90 27.05
C ASN A 214 2.13 -5.89 26.09
N LEU A 215 1.63 -6.03 24.84
CA LEU A 215 2.27 -6.85 23.80
C LEU A 215 3.39 -6.12 23.06
N PHE A 216 3.55 -4.81 23.29
CA PHE A 216 4.60 -4.03 22.67
C PHE A 216 5.82 -3.95 23.59
N LEU A 217 7.00 -4.07 22.98
CA LEU A 217 8.27 -3.72 23.60
C LEU A 217 8.56 -2.24 23.34
N GLU A 218 8.76 -1.46 24.40
CA GLU A 218 9.24 -0.08 24.31
C GLU A 218 10.78 -0.07 24.29
N ARG A 219 11.37 0.61 23.31
CA ARG A 219 12.83 0.77 23.20
C ARG A 219 13.23 2.10 22.57
N PRO A 220 14.44 2.61 22.84
CA PRO A 220 14.95 3.79 22.15
C PRO A 220 15.20 3.52 20.66
N THR A 221 15.07 4.55 19.83
CA THR A 221 15.43 4.53 18.41
C THR A 221 16.01 5.88 18.01
N SER A 222 16.69 5.93 16.88
CA SER A 222 17.08 7.16 16.17
C SER A 222 16.62 7.15 14.71
N GLN A 223 15.87 6.12 14.31
CA GLN A 223 15.35 5.98 12.96
C GLN A 223 14.31 7.06 12.68
N ASN A 224 14.37 7.66 11.49
CA ASN A 224 13.42 8.69 11.05
C ASN A 224 13.28 9.86 12.03
N PHE A 225 14.35 10.17 12.78
CA PHE A 225 14.41 11.24 13.79
C PHE A 225 13.49 11.05 15.02
N TYR A 226 12.85 9.90 15.17
CA TYR A 226 12.10 9.53 16.37
C TYR A 226 13.05 9.08 17.50
N THR A 227 12.58 9.14 18.75
CA THR A 227 13.38 8.77 19.93
C THR A 227 12.89 7.51 20.63
N ARG A 228 11.66 7.05 20.31
CA ARG A 228 11.07 5.84 20.86
C ARG A 228 10.45 4.97 19.78
N GLU A 229 10.54 3.66 19.97
CA GLU A 229 9.85 2.64 19.19
C GLU A 229 9.07 1.70 20.10
N MET A 230 7.83 1.42 19.72
CA MET A 230 6.97 0.38 20.28
C MET A 230 6.88 -0.76 19.26
N ALA A 231 7.44 -1.93 19.55
CA ALA A 231 7.47 -3.08 18.64
C ALA A 231 6.59 -4.23 19.15
N PHE A 232 5.57 -4.61 18.38
CA PHE A 232 4.69 -5.73 18.74
C PHE A 232 5.48 -7.04 18.81
N ALA A 233 5.27 -7.83 19.87
CA ALA A 233 5.98 -9.08 20.12
C ALA A 233 7.52 -8.95 20.16
N GLY A 234 8.06 -7.73 20.32
CA GLY A 234 9.50 -7.46 20.25
C GLY A 234 10.07 -7.45 18.82
N GLU A 235 9.23 -7.61 17.79
CA GLU A 235 9.66 -7.72 16.39
C GLU A 235 9.24 -6.50 15.56
N LYS A 236 10.01 -6.18 14.51
CA LYS A 236 9.68 -5.10 13.56
C LYS A 236 8.66 -5.52 12.51
N ASN A 237 7.64 -6.29 12.89
CA ASN A 237 6.53 -6.65 12.00
C ASN A 237 5.42 -5.59 12.05
N ILE A 238 4.97 -5.26 13.26
CA ILE A 238 4.10 -4.13 13.58
C ILE A 238 4.87 -3.26 14.56
N TYR A 239 5.28 -2.07 14.15
CA TYR A 239 6.03 -1.16 15.02
C TYR A 239 5.61 0.29 14.82
N ILE A 240 5.76 1.08 15.87
CA ILE A 240 5.30 2.46 15.93
C ILE A 240 6.43 3.30 16.50
N GLN A 241 6.77 4.40 15.83
CA GLN A 241 7.84 5.29 16.25
C GLN A 241 7.26 6.66 16.59
N ASP A 242 7.67 7.21 17.73
CA ASP A 242 7.28 8.52 18.24
C ASP A 242 8.39 9.13 19.10
N PHE A 243 8.05 10.16 19.87
CA PHE A 243 8.97 10.80 20.81
C PHE A 243 8.73 10.29 22.23
N ALA A 244 9.77 9.75 22.87
CA ALA A 244 9.72 9.48 24.30
C ALA A 244 9.50 10.78 25.09
N PRO A 245 8.64 10.77 26.12
CA PRO A 245 8.44 11.93 26.98
C PRO A 245 9.75 12.30 27.68
N VAL A 246 10.09 13.59 27.67
CA VAL A 246 11.30 14.12 28.27
C VAL A 246 10.92 14.83 29.56
N LYS A 247 11.54 14.44 30.67
CA LYS A 247 11.37 15.14 31.94
C LYS A 247 12.32 16.32 32.00
N ASN A 248 11.79 17.52 32.16
CA ASN A 248 12.59 18.71 32.38
C ASN A 248 13.31 18.57 33.75
N PRO A 249 14.66 18.63 33.79
CA PRO A 249 15.42 18.43 35.03
C PRO A 249 15.12 19.49 36.11
N GLU A 250 14.82 20.72 35.69
CA GLU A 250 14.62 21.87 36.58
C GLU A 250 13.17 21.94 37.08
N THR A 251 12.20 21.84 36.18
CA THR A 251 10.77 22.00 36.53
C THR A 251 10.10 20.69 36.90
N GLN A 252 10.76 19.54 36.68
CA GLN A 252 10.20 18.19 36.79
C GLN A 252 8.97 17.93 35.89
N ALA A 253 8.60 18.88 35.04
CA ALA A 253 7.51 18.75 34.08
C ALA A 253 7.86 17.71 33.01
N VAL A 254 6.87 16.93 32.60
CA VAL A 254 7.01 15.97 31.50
C VAL A 254 6.53 16.63 30.22
N ASP A 255 7.45 16.81 29.28
CA ASP A 255 7.14 17.29 27.93
C ASP A 255 6.96 16.09 26.99
N GLN A 256 5.79 15.99 26.37
CA GLN A 256 5.45 14.92 25.42
C GLN A 256 5.19 15.55 24.06
N LYS A 257 6.10 15.30 23.12
CA LYS A 257 5.91 15.69 21.72
C LYS A 257 4.93 14.77 21.02
N PHE A 258 4.15 15.32 20.10
CA PHE A 258 3.26 14.57 19.22
C PHE A 258 3.92 14.34 17.86
N GLY A 259 3.35 13.44 17.07
CA GLY A 259 3.92 12.97 15.81
C GLY A 259 4.37 11.53 15.96
N THR A 260 3.63 10.65 15.31
CA THR A 260 3.83 9.21 15.39
C THR A 260 3.70 8.59 14.02
N THR A 261 4.57 7.65 13.66
CA THR A 261 4.40 6.81 12.47
C THR A 261 4.21 5.36 12.84
N LEU A 262 3.12 4.77 12.34
CA LEU A 262 2.84 3.34 12.32
C LEU A 262 3.48 2.69 11.10
N TYR A 263 4.09 1.52 11.30
CA TYR A 263 4.65 0.69 10.26
C TYR A 263 4.12 -0.74 10.37
N LEU A 264 3.47 -1.20 9.31
CA LEU A 264 3.02 -2.57 9.09
C LEU A 264 3.80 -3.14 7.90
N THR A 265 4.78 -3.99 8.18
CA THR A 265 5.53 -4.72 7.14
C THR A 265 4.66 -5.79 6.46
N GLY A 266 5.15 -6.51 5.44
CA GLY A 266 4.36 -7.59 4.81
C GLY A 266 3.90 -8.68 5.77
N ASN A 267 4.73 -9.05 6.75
CA ASN A 267 4.29 -9.93 7.84
C ASN A 267 3.38 -9.19 8.83
N GLY A 268 3.67 -7.91 9.08
CA GLY A 268 2.86 -7.02 9.91
C GLY A 268 1.43 -6.87 9.44
N THR A 269 1.19 -6.75 8.12
CA THR A 269 -0.16 -6.65 7.56
C THR A 269 -0.95 -7.92 7.84
N ARG A 270 -0.35 -9.11 7.66
CA ARG A 270 -1.00 -10.40 7.96
C ARG A 270 -1.29 -10.58 9.46
N LEU A 271 -0.37 -10.15 10.33
CA LEU A 271 -0.60 -10.15 11.79
C LEU A 271 -1.70 -9.16 12.17
N PHE A 272 -1.74 -7.98 11.55
CA PHE A 272 -2.74 -6.97 11.84
C PHE A 272 -4.12 -7.36 11.31
N GLU A 273 -4.22 -8.10 10.20
CA GLU A 273 -5.48 -8.68 9.73
C GLU A 273 -6.15 -9.59 10.76
N LYS A 274 -5.37 -10.25 11.64
CA LYS A 274 -5.92 -10.97 12.80
C LYS A 274 -6.59 -9.99 13.76
N ALA A 275 -5.98 -8.85 14.03
CA ALA A 275 -6.55 -7.82 14.90
C ALA A 275 -7.83 -7.22 14.31
N LEU A 276 -7.86 -7.01 12.99
CA LEU A 276 -9.05 -6.54 12.28
C LEU A 276 -10.18 -7.57 12.40
N LEU A 277 -9.88 -8.85 12.19
CA LEU A 277 -10.83 -9.94 12.37
C LEU A 277 -11.38 -10.00 13.81
N GLU A 278 -10.52 -9.88 14.83
CA GLU A 278 -10.94 -9.83 16.24
C GLU A 278 -11.84 -8.62 16.57
N GLN A 279 -11.76 -7.57 15.77
CA GLN A 279 -12.53 -6.33 15.92
C GLN A 279 -13.76 -6.25 15.03
N ASN A 280 -14.06 -7.30 14.24
CA ASN A 280 -15.11 -7.25 13.20
C ASN A 280 -14.92 -6.07 12.23
N MET A 281 -13.65 -5.79 11.88
CA MET A 281 -13.23 -4.74 10.96
C MET A 281 -12.56 -5.34 9.73
N ASN A 282 -12.57 -4.59 8.64
CA ASN A 282 -11.75 -4.82 7.47
C ASN A 282 -10.70 -3.70 7.27
N TRP A 283 -9.90 -3.76 6.19
CA TRP A 283 -8.92 -2.72 5.91
C TRP A 283 -9.57 -1.38 5.60
N ARG A 284 -10.71 -1.40 4.89
CA ARG A 284 -11.49 -0.19 4.60
C ARG A 284 -11.91 0.52 5.89
N ASP A 285 -12.52 -0.22 6.83
CA ASP A 285 -12.91 0.28 8.16
C ASP A 285 -11.71 0.83 8.93
N PHE A 286 -10.56 0.15 8.82
CA PHE A 286 -9.33 0.60 9.46
C PHE A 286 -8.83 1.92 8.89
N PHE A 287 -8.80 2.09 7.56
CA PHE A 287 -8.35 3.34 6.96
C PHE A 287 -9.33 4.48 7.21
N GLU A 288 -10.65 4.23 7.14
CA GLU A 288 -11.67 5.20 7.54
C GLU A 288 -11.46 5.64 8.99
N LYS A 289 -11.23 4.69 9.89
CA LYS A 289 -10.90 4.99 11.29
C LYS A 289 -9.60 5.77 11.43
N ALA A 290 -8.53 5.38 10.73
CA ALA A 290 -7.25 6.09 10.76
C ALA A 290 -7.41 7.56 10.32
N ARG A 291 -8.26 7.84 9.31
CA ARG A 291 -8.61 9.20 8.88
C ARG A 291 -9.30 10.02 9.99
N LEU A 292 -10.17 9.41 10.80
CA LEU A 292 -10.79 10.09 11.95
C LEU A 292 -9.75 10.61 12.95
N TYR A 293 -8.61 9.92 13.05
CA TYR A 293 -7.46 10.29 13.88
C TYR A 293 -6.39 11.10 13.13
N ARG A 294 -6.73 11.68 11.97
CA ARG A 294 -5.82 12.46 11.10
C ARG A 294 -4.60 11.66 10.61
N GLY A 295 -4.73 10.35 10.52
CA GLY A 295 -3.76 9.48 9.87
C GLY A 295 -3.68 9.74 8.37
N HIS A 296 -2.46 9.77 7.84
CA HIS A 296 -2.20 9.81 6.40
C HIS A 296 -1.15 8.76 6.03
N LEU A 297 -1.36 8.10 4.90
CA LEU A 297 -0.43 7.15 4.33
C LEU A 297 0.86 7.85 3.95
N THR A 298 1.96 7.28 4.40
CA THR A 298 3.31 7.64 3.95
C THR A 298 3.89 6.58 3.02
N ARG A 299 3.43 5.33 3.11
CA ARG A 299 3.74 4.24 2.18
C ARG A 299 2.60 3.22 2.12
N LEU A 300 2.32 2.74 0.91
CA LEU A 300 1.39 1.65 0.65
C LEU A 300 1.99 0.74 -0.43
N ASP A 301 2.18 -0.54 -0.11
CA ASP A 301 2.60 -1.53 -1.09
C ASP A 301 1.42 -2.48 -1.35
N ILE A 302 0.98 -2.56 -2.60
CA ILE A 302 -0.06 -3.49 -3.06
C ILE A 302 0.61 -4.61 -3.83
N ALA A 303 0.52 -5.84 -3.35
CA ALA A 303 1.08 -7.03 -4.00
C ALA A 303 0.00 -7.78 -4.79
N ILE A 304 0.35 -8.15 -6.02
CA ILE A 304 -0.34 -9.09 -6.90
C ILE A 304 0.47 -10.38 -6.87
N ASN A 305 -0.08 -11.40 -6.24
CA ASN A 305 0.51 -12.74 -6.15
C ASN A 305 0.05 -13.59 -7.33
N ASP A 306 0.99 -14.12 -8.10
CA ASP A 306 0.74 -15.15 -9.10
C ASP A 306 1.19 -16.52 -8.59
N LYS A 307 0.22 -17.40 -8.37
CA LYS A 307 0.40 -18.77 -7.87
C LYS A 307 0.40 -19.81 -8.98
N TRP A 308 -0.15 -19.48 -10.15
CA TRP A 308 -0.14 -20.38 -11.30
C TRP A 308 1.24 -20.44 -11.95
N GLY A 309 1.98 -19.33 -11.88
CA GLY A 309 3.17 -19.12 -12.72
C GLY A 309 2.77 -18.65 -14.12
N LEU A 310 1.73 -17.81 -14.19
CA LEU A 310 1.37 -17.07 -15.38
C LEU A 310 2.53 -16.19 -15.87
N LEU A 311 3.22 -15.55 -14.93
CA LEU A 311 4.38 -14.69 -15.17
C LEU A 311 5.68 -15.47 -14.95
N ASP A 312 6.34 -15.84 -16.04
CA ASP A 312 7.71 -16.37 -16.00
C ASP A 312 8.73 -15.23 -15.89
N MET A 313 9.45 -15.17 -14.77
CA MET A 313 10.44 -14.14 -14.53
C MET A 313 11.62 -14.16 -15.51
N ASN A 314 12.00 -15.32 -16.06
CA ASN A 314 13.05 -15.37 -17.08
C ASN A 314 12.57 -14.69 -18.37
N GLU A 315 11.31 -14.91 -18.74
CA GLU A 315 10.71 -14.26 -19.92
C GLU A 315 10.53 -12.76 -19.70
N LEU A 316 10.11 -12.32 -18.50
CA LEU A 316 10.04 -10.90 -18.18
C LEU A 316 11.42 -10.22 -18.23
N VAL A 317 12.45 -10.84 -17.64
CA VAL A 317 13.82 -10.31 -17.69
C VAL A 317 14.33 -10.25 -19.12
N LYS A 318 14.12 -11.30 -19.91
CA LYS A 318 14.47 -11.33 -21.33
C LYS A 318 13.76 -10.22 -22.10
N ALA A 319 12.47 -10.01 -21.85
CA ALA A 319 11.70 -8.94 -22.47
C ALA A 319 12.26 -7.55 -22.12
N VAL A 320 12.70 -7.33 -20.87
CA VAL A 320 13.38 -6.07 -20.47
C VAL A 320 14.69 -5.88 -21.23
N GLN A 321 15.51 -6.93 -21.32
CA GLN A 321 16.80 -6.89 -22.02
C GLN A 321 16.64 -6.63 -23.53
N GLU A 322 15.59 -7.19 -24.13
CA GLU A 322 15.26 -7.08 -25.56
C GLU A 322 14.41 -5.84 -25.90
N LYS A 323 14.12 -4.97 -24.93
CA LYS A 323 13.28 -3.76 -25.11
C LYS A 323 11.86 -4.09 -25.59
N ARG A 324 11.31 -5.19 -25.11
CA ARG A 324 9.94 -5.65 -25.34
C ARG A 324 8.99 -5.23 -24.22
N PHE A 325 9.11 -3.97 -23.80
CA PHE A 325 8.26 -3.39 -22.77
C PHE A 325 8.17 -1.87 -22.95
N TRP A 326 7.08 -1.31 -22.43
CA TRP A 326 6.93 0.13 -22.24
C TRP A 326 6.57 0.39 -20.79
N SER A 327 7.18 1.41 -20.20
CA SER A 327 6.85 1.89 -18.87
C SER A 327 6.73 3.40 -18.87
N LYS A 328 5.78 3.92 -18.09
CA LYS A 328 5.61 5.37 -17.90
C LYS A 328 6.84 6.01 -17.24
N SER A 329 7.57 5.24 -16.42
CA SER A 329 8.90 5.64 -15.95
C SER A 329 9.98 5.25 -16.95
N LYS A 330 10.99 6.09 -17.10
CA LYS A 330 12.21 5.77 -17.88
C LYS A 330 13.24 4.98 -17.08
N SER A 331 13.08 4.90 -15.75
CA SER A 331 13.99 4.18 -14.87
C SER A 331 13.51 2.75 -14.71
N TYR A 332 14.40 1.79 -14.93
CA TYR A 332 14.18 0.39 -14.62
C TYR A 332 15.50 -0.30 -14.28
N ALA A 333 15.44 -1.38 -13.50
CA ALA A 333 16.61 -2.15 -13.09
C ALA A 333 16.28 -3.65 -13.07
N VAL A 334 17.29 -4.47 -13.32
CA VAL A 334 17.22 -5.93 -13.23
C VAL A 334 18.24 -6.39 -12.21
N HIS A 335 17.82 -7.24 -11.28
CA HIS A 335 18.61 -7.78 -10.19
C HIS A 335 18.42 -9.30 -10.08
N GLY A 336 19.38 -9.97 -9.47
CA GLY A 336 19.32 -11.42 -9.23
C GLY A 336 19.86 -12.26 -10.39
N ASN A 337 19.49 -13.54 -10.41
CA ASN A 337 19.88 -14.49 -11.44
C ASN A 337 18.88 -15.66 -11.52
N VAL A 338 19.09 -16.60 -12.45
CA VAL A 338 18.19 -17.75 -12.67
C VAL A 338 18.12 -18.70 -11.48
N ASP A 339 19.17 -18.82 -10.67
CA ASP A 339 19.24 -19.75 -9.54
C ASP A 339 18.63 -19.13 -8.29
N ASP A 340 19.05 -17.91 -7.95
CA ASP A 340 18.62 -17.19 -6.74
C ASP A 340 17.26 -16.48 -6.91
N GLY A 341 16.80 -16.33 -8.15
CA GLY A 341 15.59 -15.61 -8.53
C GLY A 341 15.87 -14.22 -9.07
N TRP A 342 15.07 -13.83 -10.05
CA TRP A 342 15.13 -12.52 -10.68
C TRP A 342 14.24 -11.51 -9.98
N THR A 343 14.59 -10.24 -10.10
CA THR A 343 13.77 -9.08 -9.75
C THR A 343 13.92 -8.03 -10.84
N VAL A 344 12.80 -7.45 -11.28
CA VAL A 344 12.77 -6.29 -12.18
C VAL A 344 12.01 -5.16 -11.51
N ASP A 345 12.63 -3.98 -11.45
CA ASP A 345 12.06 -2.76 -10.91
C ASP A 345 11.79 -1.78 -12.05
N PHE A 346 10.64 -1.10 -12.02
CA PHE A 346 10.28 -0.01 -12.92
C PHE A 346 9.85 1.19 -12.09
N GLY A 347 10.54 2.32 -12.24
CA GLY A 347 10.30 3.51 -11.41
C GLY A 347 11.38 3.80 -10.39
N LYS A 348 11.12 4.86 -9.64
CA LYS A 348 11.82 5.28 -8.41
C LYS A 348 10.76 5.93 -7.53
N SER A 349 11.02 6.02 -6.22
CA SER A 349 10.14 6.77 -5.30
C SER A 349 9.75 8.14 -5.91
N PRO A 350 8.46 8.52 -5.88
CA PRO A 350 7.40 7.98 -5.01
C PRO A 350 6.59 6.79 -5.56
N PHE A 351 6.94 6.23 -6.73
CA PHE A 351 6.21 5.07 -7.27
C PHE A 351 7.13 4.08 -7.99
N VAL A 352 7.10 2.82 -7.54
CA VAL A 352 7.86 1.72 -8.11
C VAL A 352 6.93 0.53 -8.36
N ILE A 353 7.06 -0.08 -9.54
CA ILE A 353 6.47 -1.39 -9.84
C ILE A 353 7.60 -2.41 -9.83
N ARG A 354 7.51 -3.43 -8.97
CA ARG A 354 8.52 -4.50 -8.85
C ARG A 354 7.90 -5.83 -9.22
N ALA A 355 8.52 -6.60 -10.11
CA ALA A 355 8.15 -8.00 -10.35
C ALA A 355 9.32 -8.92 -9.98
N TYR A 356 9.07 -10.01 -9.25
CA TYR A 356 10.14 -10.90 -8.78
C TYR A 356 9.69 -12.34 -8.50
N ASP A 357 10.67 -13.25 -8.48
CA ASP A 357 10.51 -14.66 -8.14
C ASP A 357 10.24 -14.85 -6.63
N LYS A 358 8.98 -14.72 -6.22
CA LYS A 358 8.57 -14.85 -4.81
C LYS A 358 8.88 -16.23 -4.23
N HIS A 359 8.69 -17.28 -5.02
CA HIS A 359 8.96 -18.65 -4.59
C HIS A 359 10.43 -18.85 -4.22
N LYS A 360 11.36 -18.40 -5.08
CA LYS A 360 12.80 -18.51 -4.81
C LYS A 360 13.23 -17.59 -3.66
N GLU A 361 12.69 -16.37 -3.61
CA GLU A 361 12.94 -15.42 -2.52
C GLU A 361 12.56 -15.99 -1.15
N GLN A 362 11.42 -16.70 -1.05
CA GLN A 362 11.04 -17.39 0.19
C GLN A 362 11.85 -18.66 0.43
N ALA A 363 12.10 -19.48 -0.59
CA ALA A 363 12.91 -20.69 -0.46
C ALA A 363 14.33 -20.40 0.05
N ASN A 364 14.96 -19.34 -0.45
CA ASN A 364 16.28 -18.87 0.00
C ASN A 364 16.28 -18.40 1.47
N LYS A 365 15.12 -17.96 1.97
CA LYS A 365 14.90 -17.63 3.39
C LYS A 365 14.51 -18.86 4.21
N GLY A 366 14.42 -20.03 3.59
CA GLY A 366 13.97 -21.26 4.20
C GLY A 366 12.48 -21.26 4.49
N TYR A 367 11.64 -20.67 3.65
CA TYR A 367 10.18 -20.75 3.75
C TYR A 367 9.58 -21.35 2.48
N ASP A 368 8.39 -21.93 2.62
CA ASP A 368 7.60 -22.41 1.50
C ASP A 368 6.46 -21.41 1.21
N THR A 369 6.11 -21.29 -0.06
CA THR A 369 5.03 -20.41 -0.53
C THR A 369 4.45 -20.96 -1.82
N ASP A 370 3.13 -20.85 -1.98
CA ASP A 370 2.45 -21.20 -3.23
C ASP A 370 2.60 -20.11 -4.30
N VAL A 371 2.96 -18.89 -3.89
CA VAL A 371 3.21 -17.75 -4.81
C VAL A 371 4.49 -17.96 -5.60
N LYS A 372 4.37 -18.07 -6.92
CA LYS A 372 5.47 -18.21 -7.87
C LYS A 372 6.14 -16.87 -8.11
N THR A 373 5.38 -15.94 -8.68
CA THR A 373 5.83 -14.59 -9.04
C THR A 373 4.98 -13.58 -8.28
N ARG A 374 5.57 -12.45 -7.89
CA ARG A 374 4.83 -11.33 -7.31
C ARG A 374 5.11 -10.06 -8.07
N VAL A 375 4.06 -9.27 -8.30
CA VAL A 375 4.16 -7.88 -8.75
C VAL A 375 3.74 -6.96 -7.60
N GLU A 376 4.57 -6.01 -7.19
CA GLU A 376 4.29 -5.03 -6.13
C GLU A 376 4.17 -3.63 -6.73
N LEU A 377 3.13 -2.90 -6.32
CA LEU A 377 2.97 -1.47 -6.52
C LEU A 377 3.38 -0.77 -5.23
N GLU A 378 4.63 -0.32 -5.14
CA GLU A 378 5.19 0.40 -4.01
C GLU A 378 4.93 1.91 -4.19
N LEU A 379 4.01 2.45 -3.39
CA LEU A 379 3.53 3.83 -3.46
C LEU A 379 3.98 4.58 -2.20
N HIS A 380 4.54 5.78 -2.37
CA HIS A 380 4.97 6.64 -1.26
C HIS A 380 4.22 7.97 -1.28
N GLN A 381 4.08 8.57 -0.09
CA GLN A 381 3.51 9.91 0.11
C GLN A 381 2.17 10.05 -0.63
N ASP A 382 2.03 11.12 -1.42
CA ASP A 382 0.86 11.46 -2.21
C ASP A 382 0.38 10.32 -3.10
N LYS A 383 1.27 9.48 -3.63
CA LYS A 383 0.87 8.34 -4.47
C LYS A 383 0.08 7.30 -3.70
N ALA A 384 0.46 7.05 -2.45
CA ALA A 384 -0.28 6.15 -1.57
C ALA A 384 -1.63 6.75 -1.18
N GLU A 385 -1.65 8.05 -0.88
CA GLU A 385 -2.87 8.79 -0.55
C GLU A 385 -3.87 8.82 -1.71
N TYR A 386 -3.42 9.04 -2.95
CA TYR A 386 -4.31 9.05 -4.12
C TYR A 386 -5.01 7.70 -4.34
N VAL A 387 -4.29 6.60 -4.15
CA VAL A 387 -4.89 5.25 -4.29
C VAL A 387 -5.90 5.01 -3.18
N LEU A 388 -5.59 5.42 -1.94
CA LEU A 388 -6.52 5.29 -0.84
C LEU A 388 -7.77 6.16 -1.04
N ASP A 389 -7.61 7.40 -1.49
CA ASP A 389 -8.73 8.29 -1.73
C ASP A 389 -9.61 7.79 -2.88
N GLU A 390 -9.02 7.27 -3.97
CA GLU A 390 -9.83 6.66 -5.04
C GLU A 390 -10.63 5.46 -4.50
N TRP A 391 -10.02 4.63 -3.64
CA TRP A 391 -10.69 3.46 -3.06
C TRP A 391 -11.76 3.81 -2.02
N LEU A 392 -11.54 4.84 -1.18
CA LEU A 392 -12.49 5.20 -0.13
C LEU A 392 -13.68 6.02 -0.64
N ASN A 393 -13.47 6.88 -1.63
CA ASN A 393 -14.47 7.86 -2.08
C ASN A 393 -15.29 7.40 -3.29
N ASN A 394 -14.89 6.32 -3.96
CA ASN A 394 -15.66 5.71 -5.05
C ASN A 394 -16.14 4.32 -4.61
N ASP A 395 -17.24 3.83 -5.21
CA ASP A 395 -17.72 2.45 -5.03
C ASP A 395 -16.88 1.44 -5.84
N GLU A 396 -15.57 1.73 -5.96
CA GLU A 396 -14.63 0.93 -6.72
C GLU A 396 -13.90 -0.06 -5.81
N LYS A 397 -13.60 -1.22 -6.39
CA LYS A 397 -12.77 -2.24 -5.72
C LYS A 397 -11.29 -1.84 -5.83
N LEU A 398 -10.53 -2.03 -4.75
CA LEU A 398 -9.07 -1.84 -4.77
C LEU A 398 -8.40 -2.66 -5.88
N VAL A 399 -8.93 -3.86 -6.15
CA VAL A 399 -8.46 -4.73 -7.23
C VAL A 399 -8.55 -4.01 -8.58
N SER A 400 -9.66 -3.33 -8.87
CA SER A 400 -9.83 -2.54 -10.09
C SER A 400 -8.78 -1.43 -10.19
N ILE A 401 -8.63 -0.62 -9.15
CA ILE A 401 -7.62 0.45 -9.09
C ILE A 401 -6.21 -0.10 -9.33
N THR A 402 -5.89 -1.24 -8.72
CA THR A 402 -4.57 -1.88 -8.81
C THR A 402 -4.22 -2.28 -10.25
N PHE A 403 -5.12 -3.00 -10.94
CA PHE A 403 -4.85 -3.45 -12.30
C PHE A 403 -4.94 -2.32 -13.33
N ASP A 404 -5.67 -1.25 -13.03
CA ASP A 404 -5.78 -0.09 -13.91
C ASP A 404 -4.51 0.76 -13.83
N ILE A 405 -3.90 0.84 -12.64
CA ILE A 405 -2.54 1.36 -12.46
C ILE A 405 -1.54 0.49 -13.21
N LEU A 406 -1.57 -0.83 -13.03
CA LEU A 406 -0.64 -1.74 -13.69
C LEU A 406 -0.70 -1.60 -15.22
N TYR A 407 -1.92 -1.69 -15.77
CA TYR A 407 -2.23 -1.47 -17.17
C TYR A 407 -1.91 -0.03 -17.61
N THR A 408 -1.83 0.95 -16.73
CA THR A 408 -1.49 2.32 -17.15
C THR A 408 0.01 2.60 -17.17
N TYR A 409 0.77 1.92 -16.32
CA TYR A 409 2.15 2.29 -16.06
C TYR A 409 3.17 1.32 -16.66
N LEU A 410 2.79 0.07 -16.95
CA LEU A 410 3.74 -0.95 -17.41
C LEU A 410 3.10 -1.96 -18.35
N TRP A 411 3.75 -2.17 -19.50
CA TRP A 411 3.33 -3.07 -20.57
C TRP A 411 4.50 -3.92 -21.03
N PHE A 412 4.22 -5.19 -21.29
CA PHE A 412 5.12 -6.08 -21.98
C PHE A 412 4.55 -6.46 -23.35
N THR A 413 5.43 -6.58 -24.33
CA THR A 413 5.08 -6.87 -25.73
C THR A 413 5.77 -8.15 -26.21
N ASN A 414 5.22 -8.76 -27.26
CA ASN A 414 5.87 -9.89 -27.94
C ASN A 414 7.04 -9.44 -28.81
N GLY A 415 6.92 -8.25 -29.42
CA GLY A 415 7.93 -7.64 -30.28
C GLY A 415 8.72 -6.54 -29.56
N LYS A 416 9.92 -6.25 -30.07
CA LYS A 416 10.69 -5.08 -29.67
C LYS A 416 9.89 -3.82 -29.98
N ILE A 417 9.89 -2.86 -29.05
CA ILE A 417 9.36 -1.52 -29.31
C ILE A 417 10.51 -0.69 -29.86
N GLU A 418 10.33 -0.10 -31.05
CA GLU A 418 11.35 0.70 -31.69
C GLU A 418 11.48 2.07 -31.01
N ASP A 419 12.71 2.58 -30.94
CA ASP A 419 13.02 3.85 -30.26
C ASP A 419 12.22 5.04 -30.82
N GLN A 420 11.78 4.96 -32.08
CA GLN A 420 10.94 5.99 -32.69
C GLN A 420 9.52 6.01 -32.10
N GLN A 421 8.97 4.85 -31.74
CA GLN A 421 7.66 4.72 -31.11
C GLN A 421 7.65 5.25 -29.67
N LEU A 422 8.84 5.37 -29.03
CA LEU A 422 9.01 5.87 -27.67
C LEU A 422 9.10 7.41 -27.57
N LYS A 423 8.98 8.14 -28.69
CA LYS A 423 9.24 9.59 -28.77
C LYS A 423 8.00 10.47 -28.95
N SER A 424 6.81 9.91 -29.14
CA SER A 424 5.59 10.68 -29.34
C SER A 424 4.79 10.90 -28.04
N ASP A 425 3.87 11.86 -28.04
CA ASP A 425 2.93 12.02 -26.92
C ASP A 425 1.82 10.93 -26.95
N THR A 426 1.75 10.17 -28.06
CA THR A 426 0.81 9.07 -28.34
C THR A 426 1.47 7.69 -28.27
N VAL A 427 2.66 7.56 -27.66
CA VAL A 427 3.44 6.30 -27.57
C VAL A 427 2.57 5.10 -27.23
N ARG A 428 1.64 5.29 -26.29
CA ARG A 428 0.75 4.22 -25.85
C ARG A 428 -0.18 3.73 -26.96
N ASP A 429 -0.90 4.64 -27.61
CA ASP A 429 -1.86 4.29 -28.67
C ASP A 429 -1.12 3.67 -29.87
N GLU A 430 0.10 4.16 -30.16
CA GLU A 430 0.95 3.59 -31.18
C GLU A 430 1.38 2.15 -30.85
N ILE A 431 1.86 1.89 -29.63
CA ILE A 431 2.25 0.54 -29.20
C ILE A 431 1.03 -0.39 -29.25
N GLU A 432 -0.12 0.03 -28.71
CA GLU A 432 -1.37 -0.73 -28.73
C GLU A 432 -1.81 -1.10 -30.16
N ALA A 433 -1.60 -0.20 -31.12
CA ALA A 433 -1.98 -0.42 -32.52
C ALA A 433 -0.96 -1.24 -33.34
N THR A 434 0.31 -1.28 -32.93
CA THR A 434 1.41 -1.77 -33.80
C THR A 434 2.17 -2.97 -33.26
N VAL A 435 2.10 -3.25 -31.95
CA VAL A 435 2.87 -4.33 -31.32
C VAL A 435 1.94 -5.22 -30.50
N GLU A 436 1.95 -6.51 -30.78
CA GLU A 436 1.16 -7.47 -30.00
C GLU A 436 1.62 -7.50 -28.53
N PRO A 437 0.68 -7.51 -27.57
CA PRO A 437 1.01 -7.57 -26.16
C PRO A 437 1.53 -8.97 -25.79
N MET A 438 2.38 -9.03 -24.77
CA MET A 438 2.80 -10.30 -24.18
C MET A 438 1.58 -11.02 -23.58
N PRO A 439 1.23 -12.24 -24.02
CA PRO A 439 -0.03 -12.89 -23.63
C PRO A 439 -0.21 -13.03 -22.12
N ALA A 440 0.84 -13.37 -21.38
CA ALA A 440 0.81 -13.50 -19.92
C ALA A 440 0.47 -12.18 -19.21
N TRP A 441 1.18 -11.11 -19.56
CA TRP A 441 0.97 -9.78 -18.98
C TRP A 441 -0.39 -9.19 -19.36
N SER A 442 -0.78 -9.38 -20.62
CA SER A 442 -2.10 -9.00 -21.14
C SER A 442 -3.22 -9.71 -20.39
N LEU A 443 -3.11 -11.03 -20.21
CA LEU A 443 -4.09 -11.82 -19.47
C LEU A 443 -4.20 -11.38 -18.01
N LEU A 444 -3.07 -11.13 -17.36
CA LEU A 444 -3.04 -10.64 -15.98
C LEU A 444 -3.84 -9.34 -15.83
N THR A 445 -3.59 -8.37 -16.71
CA THR A 445 -4.27 -7.06 -16.65
C THR A 445 -5.75 -7.15 -17.04
N ALA A 446 -6.11 -8.00 -18.01
CA ALA A 446 -7.51 -8.19 -18.43
C ALA A 446 -8.36 -8.97 -17.41
N LEU A 447 -7.79 -9.97 -16.72
CA LEU A 447 -8.51 -10.71 -15.68
C LEU A 447 -8.52 -9.99 -14.33
N GLY A 448 -7.65 -8.99 -14.15
CA GLY A 448 -7.37 -8.35 -12.88
C GLY A 448 -8.61 -7.96 -12.08
N LYS A 449 -9.59 -7.29 -12.71
CA LYS A 449 -10.84 -6.84 -12.06
C LYS A 449 -11.71 -7.96 -11.47
N LYS A 450 -11.50 -9.20 -11.88
CA LYS A 450 -12.21 -10.38 -11.38
C LYS A 450 -11.43 -11.13 -10.29
N MET A 451 -10.22 -10.68 -9.97
CA MET A 451 -9.40 -11.27 -8.92
C MET A 451 -9.84 -10.82 -7.53
N LYS A 452 -9.33 -11.50 -6.51
CA LYS A 452 -9.73 -11.27 -5.10
C LYS A 452 -8.70 -10.38 -4.40
N PHE A 453 -9.19 -9.42 -3.62
CA PHE A 453 -8.36 -8.74 -2.62
C PHE A 453 -8.42 -9.58 -1.34
N VAL A 454 -7.35 -10.27 -0.99
CA VAL A 454 -7.36 -11.30 0.04
C VAL A 454 -6.75 -10.83 1.36
N ARG A 455 -7.45 -11.13 2.45
CA ARG A 455 -6.87 -11.15 3.80
C ARG A 455 -6.45 -12.56 4.15
N GLU A 456 -5.29 -12.69 4.78
CA GLU A 456 -4.76 -13.95 5.29
C GLU A 456 -4.27 -13.73 6.73
N PRO A 457 -5.19 -13.63 7.70
CA PRO A 457 -4.85 -13.38 9.10
C PRO A 457 -3.87 -14.43 9.65
N LYS A 458 -2.71 -13.99 10.13
CA LYS A 458 -1.69 -14.85 10.76
C LYS A 458 -1.60 -14.59 12.26
N LYS A 459 -1.31 -15.64 13.02
CA LYS A 459 -0.97 -15.53 14.44
C LYS A 459 0.53 -15.21 14.56
N GLN A 460 0.91 -14.57 15.67
CA GLN A 460 2.32 -14.51 16.04
C GLN A 460 2.83 -15.94 16.18
N SER A 461 3.98 -16.23 15.58
CA SER A 461 4.57 -17.57 15.61
C SER A 461 6.04 -17.51 16.02
N VAL A 462 6.53 -18.64 16.51
CA VAL A 462 7.95 -18.91 16.77
C VAL A 462 8.53 -19.88 15.74
N GLU A 463 7.81 -20.16 14.65
CA GLU A 463 8.19 -21.13 13.61
C GLU A 463 9.56 -20.83 13.03
N ARG A 464 9.92 -19.54 12.91
CA ARG A 464 11.27 -19.13 12.49
C ARG A 464 12.35 -19.61 13.46
N ILE A 465 12.12 -19.45 14.77
CA ILE A 465 13.04 -19.90 15.82
C ILE A 465 13.11 -21.42 15.79
N GLU A 466 11.97 -22.11 15.76
CA GLU A 466 11.88 -23.56 15.69
C GLU A 466 12.65 -24.09 14.48
N LYS A 467 12.42 -23.54 13.29
CA LYS A 467 13.09 -23.95 12.06
C LYS A 467 14.59 -23.73 12.11
N TRP A 468 15.05 -22.61 12.66
CA TRP A 468 16.47 -22.35 12.88
C TRP A 468 17.08 -23.34 13.88
N VAL A 469 16.40 -23.62 14.99
CA VAL A 469 16.84 -24.62 15.97
C VAL A 469 16.97 -25.99 15.31
N LEU A 470 15.94 -26.45 14.61
CA LEU A 470 15.90 -27.75 13.96
C LEU A 470 17.00 -27.94 12.90
N HIS A 471 17.28 -26.92 12.08
CA HIS A 471 18.25 -27.04 11.00
C HIS A 471 19.69 -26.72 11.45
N SER A 472 19.88 -25.70 12.28
CA SER A 472 21.21 -25.16 12.59
C SER A 472 21.74 -25.60 13.95
N VAL A 473 20.87 -25.90 14.92
CA VAL A 473 21.27 -26.14 16.31
C VAL A 473 21.20 -27.63 16.68
N VAL A 474 20.14 -28.34 16.25
CA VAL A 474 19.92 -29.76 16.58
C VAL A 474 21.10 -30.68 16.24
N PRO A 475 21.80 -30.56 15.09
CA PRO A 475 22.98 -31.40 14.82
C PRO A 475 24.06 -31.25 15.89
N SER A 476 24.33 -30.03 16.34
CA SER A 476 25.30 -29.73 17.40
C SER A 476 24.81 -30.26 18.75
N LEU A 477 23.53 -30.09 19.08
CA LEU A 477 22.93 -30.66 20.28
C LEU A 477 23.02 -32.19 20.30
N ALA A 478 22.89 -32.85 19.15
CA ALA A 478 23.03 -34.29 19.03
C ALA A 478 24.48 -34.76 19.28
N VAL A 479 25.48 -33.98 18.87
CA VAL A 479 26.90 -34.24 19.21
C VAL A 479 27.09 -34.13 20.71
N LEU A 480 26.67 -33.01 21.33
CA LEU A 480 26.80 -32.78 22.77
C LEU A 480 26.10 -33.89 23.59
N LYS A 481 24.94 -34.35 23.14
CA LYS A 481 24.24 -35.47 23.76
C LYS A 481 25.03 -36.77 23.70
N LYS A 482 25.69 -37.08 22.59
CA LYS A 482 26.51 -38.30 22.43
C LYS A 482 27.85 -38.23 23.15
N THR A 483 28.40 -37.03 23.37
CA THR A 483 29.66 -36.83 24.09
C THR A 483 29.49 -36.62 25.59
N GLY A 484 28.26 -36.70 26.11
CA GLY A 484 27.97 -36.63 27.55
C GLY A 484 27.72 -35.22 28.08
N HIS A 485 27.67 -34.20 27.23
CA HIS A 485 27.50 -32.79 27.60
C HIS A 485 26.04 -32.29 27.57
N TRP A 486 25.06 -33.20 27.66
CA TRP A 486 23.64 -32.82 27.60
C TRP A 486 23.16 -32.14 28.88
N HIS A 487 23.74 -32.49 30.02
CA HIS A 487 23.32 -31.97 31.31
C HIS A 487 23.59 -30.47 31.42
N GLU A 488 24.77 -30.01 30.98
CA GLU A 488 25.15 -28.60 30.95
C GLU A 488 24.19 -27.77 30.07
N ILE A 489 23.71 -28.34 28.97
CA ILE A 489 22.72 -27.68 28.10
C ILE A 489 21.37 -27.53 28.80
N ILE A 490 20.88 -28.57 29.48
CA ILE A 490 19.62 -28.50 30.22
C ILE A 490 19.72 -27.50 31.37
N GLU A 491 20.83 -27.50 32.10
CA GLU A 491 21.08 -26.51 33.16
C GLU A 491 21.09 -25.09 32.59
N ALA A 492 21.76 -24.85 31.47
CA ALA A 492 21.76 -23.55 30.80
C ALA A 492 20.35 -23.11 30.37
N ILE A 493 19.54 -24.02 29.80
CA ILE A 493 18.15 -23.73 29.41
C ILE A 493 17.27 -23.39 30.62
N ASN A 494 17.48 -24.04 31.76
CA ASN A 494 16.68 -23.81 32.96
C ASN A 494 17.08 -22.55 33.73
N THR A 495 18.29 -22.03 33.48
CA THR A 495 18.86 -20.87 34.20
C THR A 495 18.92 -19.60 33.36
N VAL A 496 18.78 -19.70 32.04
CA VAL A 496 18.82 -18.53 31.15
C VAL A 496 17.62 -17.62 31.39
N GLU A 497 17.91 -16.34 31.60
CA GLU A 497 16.89 -15.29 31.59
C GLU A 497 16.60 -14.87 30.15
N LEU A 498 15.32 -14.81 29.79
CA LEU A 498 14.92 -14.34 28.48
C LEU A 498 15.15 -12.83 28.35
N SER A 499 15.59 -12.39 27.17
CA SER A 499 15.62 -10.97 26.87
C SER A 499 14.20 -10.38 26.83
N ALA A 500 14.06 -9.07 27.02
CA ALA A 500 12.76 -8.41 26.92
C ALA A 500 12.06 -8.66 25.56
N GLU A 501 12.81 -8.80 24.47
CA GLU A 501 12.27 -9.19 23.16
C GLU A 501 11.70 -10.61 23.18
N GLN A 502 12.45 -11.57 23.73
CA GLN A 502 12.02 -12.96 23.84
C GLN A 502 10.81 -13.12 24.76
N GLU A 503 10.78 -12.41 25.89
CA GLU A 503 9.61 -12.39 26.79
C GLU A 503 8.36 -11.87 26.07
N LYS A 504 8.49 -10.79 25.29
CA LYS A 504 7.36 -10.24 24.52
C LYS A 504 6.91 -11.19 23.42
N LEU A 505 7.83 -11.87 22.75
CA LEU A 505 7.51 -12.88 21.76
C LEU A 505 6.73 -14.06 22.38
N VAL A 506 7.19 -14.58 23.53
CA VAL A 506 6.48 -15.63 24.28
C VAL A 506 5.09 -15.15 24.69
N MET A 507 4.99 -13.94 25.25
CA MET A 507 3.73 -13.35 25.68
C MET A 507 2.75 -13.20 24.52
N ALA A 508 3.20 -12.71 23.36
CA ALA A 508 2.34 -12.51 22.19
C ALA A 508 1.93 -13.85 21.53
N THR A 509 2.82 -14.85 21.53
CA THR A 509 2.56 -16.17 20.95
C THR A 509 1.54 -16.96 21.76
N ASN A 510 1.66 -16.94 23.09
CA ASN A 510 0.76 -17.69 23.98
C ASN A 510 -0.62 -17.04 24.16
N LYS A 511 -0.81 -15.82 23.65
CA LYS A 511 -2.04 -15.07 23.86
C LYS A 511 -3.07 -15.35 22.79
N ASN A 512 -4.25 -15.76 23.23
CA ASN A 512 -5.35 -16.07 22.31
C ASN A 512 -5.86 -14.82 21.58
N ALA A 513 -5.99 -13.69 22.29
CA ALA A 513 -6.47 -12.41 21.76
C ALA A 513 -5.40 -11.32 21.81
N ILE A 514 -5.24 -10.57 20.71
CA ILE A 514 -4.26 -9.47 20.60
C ILE A 514 -4.91 -8.09 20.78
N THR A 515 -6.23 -8.01 20.69
CA THR A 515 -7.01 -6.78 20.81
C THR A 515 -7.57 -6.55 22.22
N GLN A 516 -8.03 -5.32 22.49
CA GLN A 516 -8.67 -4.94 23.76
C GLN A 516 -10.16 -5.34 23.85
N ALA A 517 -10.79 -5.72 22.73
CA ALA A 517 -12.24 -5.90 22.59
C ALA A 517 -12.81 -7.20 23.21
N SER A 518 -11.96 -8.09 23.71
CA SER A 518 -12.29 -9.50 24.01
C SER A 518 -13.19 -9.75 25.23
N ARG A 519 -13.69 -8.72 25.93
CA ARG A 519 -14.65 -8.91 27.04
C ARG A 519 -16.10 -9.15 26.59
N GLN A 520 -16.45 -8.98 25.32
CA GLN A 520 -17.86 -8.95 24.88
C GLN A 520 -18.23 -9.83 23.68
N LEU A 521 -17.29 -10.54 23.03
CA LEU A 521 -17.56 -11.26 21.78
C LEU A 521 -17.26 -12.76 21.89
N ASN A 522 -18.28 -13.60 21.65
CA ASN A 522 -18.17 -15.05 21.49
C ASN A 522 -17.66 -15.40 20.07
N ILE A 523 -16.48 -14.90 19.69
CA ILE A 523 -15.84 -15.24 18.41
C ILE A 523 -14.86 -16.39 18.66
N ASN A 524 -14.96 -17.47 17.88
CA ASN A 524 -14.07 -18.61 18.00
C ASN A 524 -12.71 -18.31 17.32
N PHE A 525 -11.75 -17.80 18.10
CA PHE A 525 -10.38 -17.49 17.67
C PHE A 525 -9.47 -18.72 17.47
N GLU A 526 -9.95 -19.92 17.80
CA GLU A 526 -9.19 -21.17 17.69
C GLU A 526 -9.14 -21.71 16.26
N LYS A 527 -9.99 -21.23 15.35
CA LYS A 527 -9.76 -21.41 13.92
C LYS A 527 -8.76 -20.34 13.47
N PRO A 528 -7.45 -20.64 13.30
CA PRO A 528 -6.71 -19.87 12.32
C PRO A 528 -7.41 -20.08 10.95
N THR A 529 -6.97 -19.36 9.92
CA THR A 529 -7.20 -19.80 8.54
C THR A 529 -8.63 -19.79 8.02
N LYS A 530 -9.24 -18.62 7.87
CA LYS A 530 -9.86 -18.38 6.56
C LYS A 530 -9.08 -17.27 5.90
N LYS A 531 -8.42 -17.64 4.81
CA LYS A 531 -8.21 -16.67 3.74
C LYS A 531 -9.59 -16.31 3.21
N TYR A 532 -9.88 -15.03 3.09
CA TYR A 532 -11.16 -14.58 2.57
C TYR A 532 -10.99 -13.29 1.80
N ASN A 533 -11.98 -12.99 0.97
CA ASN A 533 -11.99 -11.80 0.14
C ASN A 533 -12.43 -10.59 0.98
N GLU A 534 -11.72 -9.48 0.85
CA GLU A 534 -11.99 -8.21 1.53
C GLU A 534 -13.41 -7.72 1.23
N ASP A 535 -13.83 -7.88 -0.01
CA ASP A 535 -15.11 -7.36 -0.51
C ASP A 535 -16.33 -8.20 -0.10
N ASP A 536 -16.14 -9.39 0.49
CA ASP A 536 -17.25 -10.25 0.90
C ASP A 536 -17.86 -9.72 2.21
N GLU A 537 -19.20 -9.80 2.37
CA GLU A 537 -19.88 -9.43 3.63
C GLU A 537 -19.34 -10.22 4.86
N GLN A 538 -18.76 -11.40 4.62
CA GLN A 538 -18.09 -12.24 5.61
C GLN A 538 -16.84 -11.59 6.22
N GLY A 539 -16.29 -10.55 5.59
CA GLY A 539 -15.17 -9.75 6.08
C GLY A 539 -15.47 -8.97 7.36
N LYS A 540 -16.74 -8.91 7.79
CA LYS A 540 -17.18 -8.23 9.03
C LYS A 540 -17.23 -9.14 10.26
N GLY A 541 -16.74 -10.38 10.18
CA GLY A 541 -16.89 -11.37 11.24
C GLY A 541 -18.34 -11.90 11.29
N ALA A 542 -18.49 -13.20 11.45
CA ALA A 542 -19.80 -13.83 11.59
C ALA A 542 -20.38 -13.64 13.00
#